data_AF-A0A0S3U4C9-F1
#
_entry.id   AF-A0A0S3U4C9-F1
#
_cell.length_a   1.000
_cell.length_b   1.000
_cell.length_c   1.000
_cell.angle_alpha   90.00
_cell.angle_beta   90.00
_cell.angle_gamma   90.00
#
_symmetry.space_group_name_H-M   'P 1'
#
loop_
_entity.id
_entity.type
_entity.pdbx_description
1 polymer ?
#
loop_
_entity_poly.entity_id
_entity_poly.type
_entity_poly.pdbx_seq_one_letter_code
_entity_poly.pdbx_strand_id
1 'polypeptide(L)'
;MWHEQKILVIQPGNNAESLRSGIEQVRSRFPMAQIVLLCTAQLSRMALSIVDINQVLVHCAIDETGLSGAPERLLNLIELLRVEQFEAAIVLPDENRSPYSFAYLCYLAEIPVRIGVSCEFGGGVLSQCGASLEELLERVQEAA
;
A
#
# COMPACT_ATOMS: atom_id res chain seq x y z
N MET A 1 19.61 -9.60 -2.90
CA MET A 1 20.14 -8.88 -1.72
C MET A 1 19.23 -7.67 -1.49
N TRP A 2 18.36 -7.72 -0.48
CA TRP A 2 17.17 -6.86 -0.31
C TRP A 2 17.43 -5.67 0.64
N HIS A 3 18.49 -4.88 0.40
CA HIS A 3 18.90 -3.83 1.36
C HIS A 3 18.35 -2.42 1.04
N GLU A 4 17.70 -2.21 -0.11
CA GLU A 4 17.24 -0.88 -0.56
C GLU A 4 15.77 -0.88 -1.02
N GLN A 5 14.93 -1.69 -0.39
CA GLN A 5 13.58 -1.86 -0.89
C GLN A 5 12.72 -0.63 -0.67
N LYS A 6 12.11 -0.14 -1.75
CA LYS A 6 11.12 0.92 -1.67
C LYS A 6 9.73 0.31 -1.72
N ILE A 7 9.05 0.33 -0.59
CA ILE A 7 7.75 -0.29 -0.38
C ILE A 7 6.68 0.80 -0.29
N LEU A 8 5.69 0.71 -1.16
CA LEU A 8 4.48 1.50 -1.08
C LEU A 8 3.51 0.83 -0.09
N VAL A 9 3.10 1.54 0.95
CA VAL A 9 1.98 1.14 1.80
C VAL A 9 0.79 2.03 1.45
N ILE A 10 -0.37 1.43 1.21
CA ILE A 10 -1.60 2.15 0.89
C ILE A 10 -2.59 1.93 2.03
N GLN A 11 -2.97 3.02 2.70
CA GLN A 11 -4.04 3.03 3.69
C GLN A 11 -5.14 3.98 3.21
N PRO A 12 -6.16 3.46 2.50
CA PRO A 12 -7.25 4.28 1.97
C PRO A 12 -8.26 4.68 3.04
N GLY A 13 -8.19 4.02 4.21
CA GLY A 13 -9.01 4.32 5.37
C GLY A 13 -8.54 5.53 6.16
N ASN A 14 -9.23 5.76 7.28
CA ASN A 14 -8.83 6.74 8.29
C ASN A 14 -8.49 6.07 9.64
N ASN A 15 -8.34 4.74 9.66
CA ASN A 15 -8.01 4.01 10.87
C ASN A 15 -6.52 4.15 11.25
N ALA A 16 -6.30 4.99 12.26
CA ALA A 16 -5.02 5.28 12.86
C ALA A 16 -4.28 4.04 13.41
N GLU A 17 -5.03 3.17 14.09
CA GLU A 17 -4.50 2.01 14.78
C GLU A 17 -4.11 0.92 13.79
N SER A 18 -4.96 0.65 12.80
CA SER A 18 -4.64 -0.27 11.71
C SER A 18 -3.43 0.19 10.91
N LEU A 19 -3.29 1.50 10.65
CA LEU A 19 -2.08 2.02 10.01
C LEU A 19 -0.84 1.74 10.87
N ARG A 20 -0.88 2.06 12.17
CA ARG A 20 0.27 1.86 13.07
C ARG A 20 0.70 0.40 13.12
N SER A 21 -0.26 -0.50 13.39
CA SER A 21 -0.02 -1.94 13.43
C SER A 21 0.55 -2.46 12.11
N GLY A 22 -0.04 -2.06 10.98
CA GLY A 22 0.46 -2.48 9.66
C GLY A 22 1.87 -2.00 9.38
N ILE A 23 2.22 -0.76 9.75
CA ILE A 23 3.58 -0.24 9.59
C ILE A 23 4.57 -0.97 10.50
N GLU A 24 4.21 -1.27 11.75
CA GLU A 24 5.04 -2.05 12.68
C GLU A 24 5.34 -3.45 12.13
N GLN A 25 4.34 -4.13 11.55
CA GLN A 25 4.53 -5.43 10.90
C GLN A 25 5.47 -5.35 9.70
N VAL A 26 5.27 -4.36 8.82
CA VAL A 26 6.12 -4.15 7.63
C VAL A 26 7.55 -3.84 8.06
N ARG A 27 7.76 -2.97 9.05
CA ARG A 27 9.10 -2.62 9.55
C ARG A 27 9.79 -3.80 10.22
N SER A 28 9.08 -4.58 11.04
CA SER A 28 9.61 -5.79 11.68
C SER A 28 10.14 -6.78 10.63
N ARG A 29 9.41 -6.91 9.52
CA ARG A 29 9.76 -7.81 8.42
C ARG A 29 10.86 -7.26 7.50
N PHE A 30 10.82 -5.97 7.21
CA PHE A 30 11.76 -5.28 6.32
C PHE A 30 12.46 -4.13 7.05
N PRO A 31 13.41 -4.41 7.96
CA PRO A 31 13.99 -3.39 8.85
C PRO A 31 14.64 -2.22 8.11
N MET A 32 15.17 -2.46 6.91
CA MET A 32 15.89 -1.47 6.11
C MET A 32 15.08 -0.89 4.94
N ALA A 33 13.82 -1.29 4.75
CA ALA A 33 13.02 -0.78 3.64
C ALA A 33 12.67 0.70 3.81
N GLN A 34 12.65 1.42 2.69
CA GLN A 34 12.03 2.74 2.59
C GLN A 34 10.52 2.57 2.46
N ILE A 35 9.78 2.91 3.51
CA ILE A 35 8.33 2.82 3.57
C ILE A 35 7.73 4.16 3.15
N VAL A 36 7.02 4.16 2.04
CA VAL A 36 6.26 5.33 1.54
C VAL A 36 4.79 5.06 1.74
N LEU A 37 4.10 5.91 2.50
CA LEU A 37 2.67 5.80 2.74
C LEU A 37 1.88 6.63 1.73
N LEU A 38 0.96 6.01 1.01
CA LEU A 38 -0.10 6.67 0.25
C LEU A 38 -1.41 6.63 1.06
N CYS A 39 -1.92 7.80 1.44
CA CYS A 39 -3.12 7.91 2.27
C CYS A 39 -3.94 9.17 1.97
N THR A 40 -5.09 9.28 2.64
CA THR A 40 -5.95 10.47 2.58
C THR A 40 -5.27 11.68 3.25
N ALA A 41 -5.70 12.88 2.87
CA ALA A 41 -5.23 14.11 3.52
C ALA A 41 -5.49 14.12 5.03
N GLN A 42 -6.60 13.52 5.48
CA GLN A 42 -6.96 13.43 6.89
C GLN A 42 -5.97 12.56 7.67
N LEU A 43 -5.63 11.37 7.15
CA LEU A 43 -4.73 10.44 7.83
C LEU A 43 -3.27 10.92 7.83
N SER A 44 -2.88 11.69 6.81
CA SER A 44 -1.50 12.20 6.64
C SER A 44 -0.96 12.91 7.88
N ARG A 45 -1.79 13.70 8.58
CA ARG A 45 -1.38 14.46 9.77
C ARG A 45 -0.89 13.56 10.89
N MET A 46 -1.52 12.40 11.06
CA MET A 46 -1.11 11.42 12.04
C MET A 46 0.07 10.59 11.53
N ALA A 47 0.07 10.22 10.25
CA ALA A 47 1.14 9.44 9.64
C ALA A 47 2.53 10.09 9.84
N LEU A 48 2.60 11.42 9.82
CA LEU A 48 3.84 12.17 10.09
C LEU A 48 4.43 11.96 11.50
N SER A 49 3.68 11.40 12.45
CA SER A 49 4.16 11.04 13.78
C SER A 49 4.66 9.60 13.89
N ILE A 50 4.54 8.79 12.83
CA ILE A 50 5.00 7.40 12.81
C ILE A 50 6.43 7.38 12.24
N VAL A 51 7.40 7.13 13.11
CA VAL A 51 8.85 7.21 12.79
C VAL A 51 9.30 6.27 11.67
N ASP A 52 8.60 5.13 11.51
CA ASP A 52 8.93 4.13 10.50
C ASP A 52 8.47 4.50 9.09
N ILE A 53 7.69 5.56 8.92
CA ILE A 53 7.26 6.07 7.62
C ILE A 53 8.31 7.06 7.11
N ASN A 54 8.94 6.74 5.99
CA ASN A 54 9.99 7.57 5.40
C ASN A 54 9.41 8.74 4.59
N GLN A 55 8.25 8.54 3.97
CA GLN A 55 7.59 9.56 3.16
C GLN A 55 6.07 9.36 3.19
N VAL A 56 5.32 10.47 3.20
CA VAL A 56 3.85 10.47 3.08
C VAL A 56 3.47 11.11 1.75
N LEU A 57 2.78 10.35 0.90
CA LEU A 57 2.17 10.79 -0.35
C LEU A 57 0.68 11.02 -0.12
N VAL A 58 0.24 12.24 -0.42
CA VAL A 58 -1.17 12.62 -0.45
C VAL A 58 -1.52 13.03 -1.87
N HIS A 59 -2.56 12.45 -2.45
CA HIS A 59 -2.94 12.72 -3.83
C HIS A 59 -4.46 12.92 -3.96
N CYS A 60 -4.88 13.87 -4.80
CA CYS A 60 -6.29 14.23 -5.00
C CYS A 60 -7.14 13.15 -5.72
N ALA A 61 -6.51 12.03 -6.08
CA ALA A 61 -7.18 10.86 -6.63
C ALA A 61 -7.63 9.88 -5.54
N ILE A 62 -7.33 10.18 -4.27
CA ILE A 62 -7.68 9.34 -3.12
C ILE A 62 -8.39 10.20 -2.08
N ASP A 63 -9.54 9.72 -1.62
CA ASP A 63 -10.29 10.28 -0.50
C ASP A 63 -10.87 9.15 0.38
N GLU A 64 -11.67 9.51 1.37
CA GLU A 64 -12.32 8.55 2.26
C GLU A 64 -13.29 7.60 1.55
N THR A 65 -13.71 7.86 0.31
CA THR A 65 -14.54 6.95 -0.49
C THR A 65 -13.71 5.99 -1.33
N GLY A 66 -12.42 6.28 -1.52
CA GLY A 66 -11.47 5.44 -2.23
C GLY A 66 -10.83 6.17 -3.40
N LEU A 67 -10.80 5.53 -4.57
CA LEU A 67 -10.24 6.11 -5.79
C LEU A 67 -11.23 7.06 -6.46
N SER A 68 -10.74 8.21 -6.91
CA SER A 68 -11.52 9.21 -7.62
C SER A 68 -12.07 8.67 -8.94
N GLY A 69 -13.33 9.00 -9.26
CA GLY A 69 -13.91 8.71 -10.57
C GLY A 69 -13.40 9.59 -11.71
N ALA A 70 -12.53 10.57 -11.43
CA ALA A 70 -11.95 11.48 -12.41
C ALA A 70 -10.71 10.85 -13.07
N PRO A 71 -10.78 10.43 -14.36
CA PRO A 71 -9.73 9.63 -14.98
C PRO A 71 -8.36 10.32 -15.02
N GLU A 72 -8.33 11.64 -15.23
CA GLU A 72 -7.10 12.43 -15.28
C GLU A 72 -6.34 12.40 -13.95
N ARG A 73 -7.05 12.36 -12.82
CA ARG A 73 -6.43 12.27 -11.50
C ARG A 73 -5.83 10.89 -11.26
N LEU A 74 -6.51 9.84 -11.71
CA LEU A 74 -5.99 8.47 -11.63
C LEU A 74 -4.75 8.28 -12.50
N LEU A 75 -4.78 8.78 -13.74
CA LEU A 75 -3.63 8.70 -14.64
C LEU A 75 -2.41 9.43 -14.07
N ASN A 76 -2.60 10.63 -13.50
CA ASN A 76 -1.51 11.35 -12.83
C ASN A 76 -0.95 10.57 -11.64
N LEU A 77 -1.80 9.90 -10.85
CA LEU A 77 -1.34 9.07 -9.75
C LEU A 77 -0.57 7.84 -10.24
N ILE A 78 -1.04 7.18 -11.31
CA ILE A 78 -0.35 6.02 -11.91
C ILE A 78 1.07 6.41 -12.35
N GLU A 79 1.20 7.52 -13.08
CA GLU A 79 2.51 7.99 -13.55
C GLU A 79 3.43 8.37 -12.40
N LEU A 80 2.89 9.03 -11.36
CA LEU A 80 3.63 9.33 -10.15
C LEU A 80 4.17 8.04 -9.49
N LEU A 81 3.32 7.03 -9.28
CA LEU A 81 3.73 5.77 -8.66
C LEU A 81 4.73 4.98 -9.52
N ARG A 82 4.59 5.04 -10.84
CA ARG A 82 5.52 4.40 -11.80
C ARG A 82 6.91 5.03 -11.75
N VAL A 83 7.01 6.36 -11.68
CA VAL A 83 8.29 7.07 -11.60
C VAL A 83 9.01 6.79 -10.27
N GLU A 84 8.25 6.56 -9.19
CA GLU A 84 8.81 6.26 -7.87
C GLU A 84 9.48 4.88 -7.77
N GLN A 85 9.23 3.97 -8.74
CA GLN A 85 9.87 2.65 -8.88
C GLN A 85 9.77 1.78 -7.61
N PHE A 86 8.56 1.60 -7.10
CA PHE A 86 8.32 0.71 -5.95
C PHE A 86 8.56 -0.76 -6.33
N GLU A 87 9.24 -1.50 -5.46
CA GLU A 87 9.43 -2.95 -5.61
C GLU A 87 8.21 -3.74 -5.14
N ALA A 88 7.48 -3.19 -4.17
CA ALA A 88 6.28 -3.80 -3.63
C ALA A 88 5.25 -2.74 -3.22
N ALA A 89 3.98 -3.11 -3.32
CA ALA A 89 2.86 -2.38 -2.76
C ALA A 89 2.09 -3.27 -1.78
N ILE A 90 1.76 -2.73 -0.62
CA ILE A 90 0.96 -3.38 0.42
C ILE A 90 -0.29 -2.54 0.63
N VAL A 91 -1.45 -3.12 0.32
CA VAL A 91 -2.74 -2.49 0.54
C VAL A 91 -3.27 -2.93 1.90
N LEU A 92 -3.46 -1.96 2.80
CA LEU A 92 -4.00 -2.15 4.14
C LEU A 92 -5.41 -1.53 4.19
N PRO A 93 -6.45 -2.16 3.63
CA PRO A 93 -7.79 -1.59 3.66
C PRO A 93 -8.37 -1.60 5.08
N ASP A 94 -9.26 -0.65 5.39
CA ASP A 94 -10.16 -0.74 6.55
C ASP A 94 -11.04 -2.00 6.44
N GLU A 95 -11.58 -2.45 7.59
CA GLU A 95 -12.54 -3.55 7.64
C GLU A 95 -13.70 -3.31 6.65
N ASN A 96 -13.98 -4.31 5.81
CA ASN A 96 -14.99 -4.29 4.74
C ASN A 96 -14.67 -3.44 3.50
N ARG A 97 -13.45 -2.92 3.36
CA ARG A 97 -13.01 -2.32 2.09
C ARG A 97 -12.23 -3.32 1.25
N SER A 98 -12.57 -3.37 -0.02
CA SER A 98 -11.87 -4.24 -0.97
C SER A 98 -10.51 -3.62 -1.35
N PRO A 99 -9.40 -4.37 -1.28
CA PRO A 99 -8.08 -3.86 -1.67
C PRO A 99 -7.90 -3.77 -3.18
N TYR A 100 -8.79 -4.39 -3.97
CA TYR A 100 -8.55 -4.63 -5.39
C TYR A 100 -8.46 -3.37 -6.25
N SER A 101 -9.19 -2.31 -5.93
CA SER A 101 -9.09 -1.04 -6.67
C SER A 101 -7.68 -0.44 -6.55
N PHE A 102 -7.09 -0.48 -5.36
CA PHE A 102 -5.73 0.00 -5.12
C PHE A 102 -4.68 -0.96 -5.67
N ALA A 103 -4.92 -2.27 -5.57
CA ALA A 103 -4.04 -3.25 -6.21
C ALA A 103 -4.05 -3.09 -7.74
N TYR A 104 -5.19 -2.73 -8.34
CA TYR A 104 -5.29 -2.46 -9.78
C TYR A 104 -4.55 -1.19 -10.18
N LEU A 105 -4.65 -0.13 -9.37
CA LEU A 105 -3.83 1.07 -9.51
C LEU A 105 -2.32 0.71 -9.51
N CYS A 106 -1.88 -0.10 -8.55
CA CYS A 106 -0.48 -0.54 -8.46
C CYS A 106 -0.05 -1.41 -9.65
N TYR A 107 -0.95 -2.23 -10.18
CA TYR A 107 -0.71 -3.02 -11.38
C TYR A 107 -0.48 -2.11 -12.60
N LEU A 108 -1.31 -1.09 -12.79
CA LEU A 108 -1.14 -0.10 -13.87
C LEU A 108 0.13 0.73 -13.70
N ALA A 109 0.55 0.98 -12.47
CA ALA A 109 1.82 1.61 -12.13
C ALA A 109 3.04 0.67 -12.26
N GLU A 110 2.84 -0.57 -12.71
CA GLU A 110 3.88 -1.58 -12.96
C GLU A 110 4.65 -2.02 -11.70
N ILE A 111 4.04 -1.90 -10.52
CA ILE A 111 4.63 -2.38 -9.27
C ILE A 111 4.56 -3.92 -9.25
N PRO A 112 5.69 -4.64 -9.19
CA PRO A 112 5.72 -6.08 -9.47
C PRO A 112 5.09 -6.93 -8.37
N VAL A 113 5.31 -6.58 -7.09
CA VAL A 113 4.72 -7.28 -5.94
C VAL A 113 3.56 -6.47 -5.38
N ARG A 114 2.36 -7.05 -5.32
CA ARG A 114 1.15 -6.39 -4.81
C ARG A 114 0.47 -7.29 -3.81
N ILE A 115 0.45 -6.86 -2.56
CA ILE A 115 0.00 -7.64 -1.39
C ILE A 115 -1.27 -6.97 -0.85
N GLY A 116 -2.26 -7.78 -0.49
CA GLY A 116 -3.47 -7.27 0.14
C GLY A 116 -4.18 -8.36 0.93
N VAL A 117 -4.67 -7.99 2.11
CA VAL A 117 -5.53 -8.85 2.93
C VAL A 117 -6.93 -8.81 2.33
N SER A 118 -7.47 -9.98 1.95
CA SER A 118 -8.81 -10.09 1.37
C SER A 118 -9.38 -11.48 1.55
N CYS A 119 -10.66 -11.56 1.92
CA CYS A 119 -11.44 -12.79 1.91
C CYS A 119 -12.17 -13.02 0.57
N GLU A 120 -12.01 -12.12 -0.41
CA GLU A 120 -12.66 -12.15 -1.71
C GLU A 120 -11.68 -12.61 -2.80
N PHE A 121 -12.18 -13.15 -3.91
CA PHE A 121 -11.36 -13.46 -5.08
C PHE A 121 -11.35 -12.27 -6.06
N GLY A 122 -10.19 -11.67 -6.30
CA GLY A 122 -10.02 -10.58 -7.27
C GLY A 122 -9.00 -10.87 -8.38
N GLY A 123 -8.81 -12.16 -8.71
CA GLY A 123 -7.95 -12.59 -9.82
C GLY A 123 -6.46 -12.26 -9.63
N GLY A 124 -5.76 -11.95 -10.73
CA GLY A 124 -4.31 -11.69 -10.73
C GLY A 124 -3.89 -10.26 -10.36
N VAL A 125 -4.83 -9.46 -9.87
CA VAL A 125 -4.57 -8.05 -9.52
C VAL A 125 -3.70 -7.96 -8.27
N LEU A 126 -3.97 -8.80 -7.27
CA LEU A 126 -3.03 -9.07 -6.18
C LEU A 126 -2.05 -10.16 -6.61
N SER A 127 -0.76 -9.95 -6.35
CA SER A 127 0.27 -10.98 -6.51
C SER A 127 0.24 -11.96 -5.34
N GLN A 128 -0.19 -11.50 -4.15
CA GLN A 128 -0.41 -12.32 -2.95
C GLN A 128 -1.68 -11.84 -2.22
N CYS A 129 -2.59 -12.76 -1.92
CA CYS A 129 -3.79 -12.52 -1.10
C CYS A 129 -3.93 -13.58 0.01
N GLY A 130 -4.49 -13.18 1.15
CA GLY A 130 -4.49 -13.96 2.38
C GLY A 130 -5.38 -13.34 3.46
N ALA A 131 -5.54 -14.05 4.59
CA ALA A 131 -6.45 -13.68 5.66
C ALA A 131 -5.84 -12.70 6.67
N SER A 132 -4.51 -12.61 6.76
CA SER A 132 -3.80 -11.62 7.57
C SER A 132 -2.56 -11.07 6.87
N LEU A 133 -2.07 -9.92 7.34
CA LEU A 133 -0.87 -9.29 6.81
C LEU A 133 0.38 -10.09 7.18
N GLU A 134 0.45 -10.67 8.39
CA GLU A 134 1.61 -11.46 8.82
C GLU A 134 1.86 -12.65 7.86
N GLU A 135 0.82 -13.43 7.56
CA GLU A 135 0.88 -14.58 6.64
C GLU A 135 1.42 -14.17 5.25
N LEU A 136 0.97 -13.02 4.77
CA LEU A 136 1.36 -12.50 3.46
C LEU A 136 2.82 -12.06 3.39
N LEU A 137 3.29 -11.41 4.46
CA LEU A 137 4.66 -10.94 4.58
C LEU A 137 5.67 -12.10 4.69
N GLU A 138 5.28 -13.23 5.28
CA GLU A 138 6.06 -14.47 5.29
C GLU A 138 6.25 -15.02 3.87
N ARG A 139 5.16 -15.15 3.10
CA ARG A 139 5.19 -15.71 1.73
C ARG A 139 6.05 -14.90 0.75
N VAL A 140 6.09 -13.57 0.92
CA VAL A 140 6.89 -12.67 0.08
C VAL A 140 8.39 -12.83 0.37
N GLN A 141 8.76 -13.23 1.60
CA GLN A 141 10.16 -13.53 1.93
C GLN A 141 10.66 -14.80 1.26
N GLU A 142 9.82 -15.81 1.17
CA GLU A 142 10.25 -17.13 0.68
C GLU A 142 10.43 -17.16 -0.83
N ALA A 143 9.75 -16.26 -1.55
CA ALA A 143 9.82 -16.13 -3.01
C ALA A 143 10.99 -15.25 -3.51
N ALA A 144 11.85 -14.77 -2.61
CA ALA A 144 12.78 -13.65 -2.75
C ALA A 144 14.26 -14.05 -2.58
#